data_AF-A0A8B9HHH7-F1
#
_entry.id   AF-A0A8B9HHH7-F1
#
_cell.length_a   1.000
_cell.length_b   1.000
_cell.length_c   1.000
_cell.angle_alpha   90.00
_cell.angle_beta   90.00
_cell.angle_gamma   90.00
#
_symmetry.space_group_name_H-M   'P 1'
#
loop_
_entity.id
_entity.type
_entity.pdbx_description
1 polymer ?
#
loop_
_entity_poly.entity_id
_entity_poly.type
_entity_poly.pdbx_seq_one_letter_code
_entity_poly.pdbx_strand_id
1 'polypeptide(L)'
;GEKGAAKTGPTETTTEPTPYEHPTLPNVKMWDLPGVGSRKFTSKTYIKEVHFEKYFFLIISSERFTENDLISKIDNDLQEEENKEETLSEIRSDCKKNLKDLGNPPVFLINSRDLSAFDFEKLVSTLNSELPEHKQYTLLQSVPVTSMATLEKKVDMFEKHIWAAAIVSGGIAAAPVPGLSFACDTVIVISFFTMYYYGFGLDDRSLKKLSERVNKPKLMSWEKSPFLKKLLKASVFRMGVSAAGGYLHSLLLGLGNIAAAAIAFTMTRVILKNGLKLADEKKIVLRETGLQNPSRCEEWRIDLQYIEYR
;
A
#
# COMPACT_ATOMS: atom_id res chain seq x y z
N GLY A 1 3.85 -13.49 18.07
CA GLY A 1 3.16 -12.52 17.22
C GLY A 1 3.72 -11.12 17.46
N GLU A 2 3.71 -10.26 16.44
CA GLU A 2 4.07 -8.84 16.58
C GLU A 2 3.02 -8.07 17.41
N LYS A 3 3.43 -6.98 18.06
CA LYS A 3 2.51 -6.09 18.80
C LYS A 3 1.50 -5.47 17.81
N GLY A 4 0.20 -5.69 18.06
CA GLY A 4 -0.89 -5.18 17.21
C GLY A 4 -1.25 -6.07 16.02
N ALA A 5 -0.64 -7.25 15.89
CA ALA A 5 -1.08 -8.26 14.92
C ALA A 5 -2.34 -8.98 15.40
N ALA A 6 -3.16 -9.41 14.46
CA ALA A 6 -4.33 -10.22 14.76
C ALA A 6 -3.92 -11.57 15.35
N LYS A 7 -4.67 -12.05 16.34
CA LYS A 7 -4.33 -13.29 17.06
C LYS A 7 -4.65 -14.50 16.18
N THR A 8 -3.69 -15.38 15.98
CA THR A 8 -3.89 -16.68 15.32
C THR A 8 -3.88 -17.80 16.36
N GLY A 9 -4.58 -18.90 16.06
CA GLY A 9 -4.63 -20.09 16.90
C GLY A 9 -5.21 -21.29 16.15
N PRO A 10 -5.02 -22.51 16.67
CA PRO A 10 -5.58 -23.74 16.07
C PRO A 10 -7.12 -23.80 16.13
N THR A 11 -7.72 -22.87 16.88
CA THR A 11 -9.17 -22.68 17.04
C THR A 11 -9.48 -21.21 16.81
N GLU A 12 -10.70 -20.93 16.39
CA GLU A 12 -11.16 -19.57 16.11
C GLU A 12 -10.92 -18.62 17.30
N THR A 13 -10.17 -17.55 17.05
CA THR A 13 -9.73 -16.56 18.05
C THR A 13 -10.59 -15.30 18.04
N THR A 14 -11.32 -15.04 16.95
CA THR A 14 -12.07 -13.81 16.72
C THR A 14 -13.56 -14.07 16.90
N THR A 15 -14.14 -13.53 17.96
CA THR A 15 -15.57 -13.72 18.29
C THR A 15 -16.46 -12.56 17.88
N GLU A 16 -15.88 -11.41 17.58
CA GLU A 16 -16.57 -10.18 17.17
C GLU A 16 -15.75 -9.48 16.07
N PRO A 17 -16.39 -8.74 15.14
CA PRO A 17 -15.69 -7.96 14.12
C PRO A 17 -14.65 -7.04 14.76
N THR A 18 -13.37 -7.28 14.47
CA THR A 18 -12.25 -6.57 15.11
C THR A 18 -11.46 -5.77 14.07
N PRO A 19 -11.36 -4.43 14.20
CA PRO A 19 -10.61 -3.61 13.26
C PRO A 19 -9.12 -3.55 13.58
N TYR A 20 -8.30 -3.57 12.52
CA TYR A 20 -6.86 -3.37 12.53
C TYR A 20 -6.52 -2.20 11.61
N GLU A 21 -5.96 -1.13 12.18
CA GLU A 21 -5.64 0.08 11.43
C GLU A 21 -4.32 -0.06 10.66
N HIS A 22 -4.27 0.49 9.45
CA HIS A 22 -3.03 0.52 8.70
C HIS A 22 -2.00 1.41 9.42
N PRO A 23 -0.73 0.96 9.59
CA PRO A 23 0.25 1.67 10.41
C PRO A 23 0.54 3.13 10.03
N THR A 24 0.31 3.48 8.75
CA THR A 24 0.56 4.83 8.21
C THR A 24 -0.70 5.49 7.64
N LEU A 25 -1.82 4.77 7.56
CA LEU A 25 -3.07 5.25 6.96
C LEU A 25 -4.24 4.87 7.88
N PRO A 26 -4.47 5.58 9.00
CA PRO A 26 -5.43 5.16 10.03
C PRO A 26 -6.90 5.06 9.54
N ASN A 27 -7.21 5.72 8.42
CA ASN A 27 -8.51 5.62 7.76
C ASN A 27 -8.72 4.27 7.05
N VAL A 28 -7.64 3.54 6.75
CA VAL A 28 -7.65 2.20 6.17
C VAL A 28 -7.71 1.19 7.31
N LYS A 29 -8.79 0.39 7.33
CA LYS A 29 -9.03 -0.61 8.38
C LYS A 29 -9.28 -1.98 7.77
N MET A 30 -8.51 -2.94 8.26
CA MET A 30 -8.71 -4.37 8.06
C MET A 30 -9.64 -4.91 9.13
N TRP A 31 -10.77 -5.49 8.73
CA TRP A 31 -11.69 -6.12 9.67
C TRP A 31 -11.46 -7.63 9.67
N ASP A 32 -11.02 -8.16 10.81
CA ASP A 32 -11.03 -9.59 11.06
C ASP A 32 -12.43 -9.98 11.55
N LEU A 33 -13.10 -10.84 10.80
CA LEU A 33 -14.48 -11.24 11.05
C LEU A 33 -14.51 -12.64 11.69
N PRO A 34 -15.53 -12.93 12.52
CA PRO A 34 -15.72 -14.28 13.06
C PRO A 34 -15.89 -15.29 11.92
N GLY A 35 -15.41 -16.51 12.10
CA GLY A 35 -15.66 -17.63 11.21
C GLY A 35 -17.14 -18.03 11.21
N VAL A 36 -17.69 -18.28 10.02
CA VAL A 36 -19.09 -18.67 9.84
C VAL A 36 -19.39 -20.04 10.48
N GLY A 37 -18.37 -20.90 10.64
CA GLY A 37 -18.48 -22.23 11.23
C GLY A 37 -18.46 -22.28 12.77
N SER A 38 -18.31 -21.13 13.46
CA SER A 38 -18.38 -21.14 14.92
C SER A 38 -19.77 -21.55 15.41
N ARG A 39 -19.82 -22.32 16.51
CA ARG A 39 -21.07 -22.79 17.15
C ARG A 39 -22.04 -21.67 17.58
N LYS A 40 -21.67 -20.39 17.41
CA LYS A 40 -22.43 -19.21 17.83
C LYS A 40 -23.38 -18.66 16.76
N PHE A 41 -23.12 -18.88 15.47
CA PHE A 41 -23.90 -18.21 14.41
C PHE A 41 -24.64 -19.22 13.52
N THR A 42 -25.85 -18.84 13.10
CA THR A 42 -26.49 -19.41 11.91
C THR A 42 -26.17 -18.49 10.73
N SER A 43 -26.15 -19.00 9.49
CA SER A 43 -25.78 -18.17 8.31
C SER A 43 -26.64 -16.89 8.19
N LYS A 44 -27.91 -16.94 8.61
CA LYS A 44 -28.82 -15.78 8.60
C LYS A 44 -28.56 -14.78 9.72
N THR A 45 -28.18 -15.24 10.91
CA THR A 45 -27.85 -14.33 12.03
C THR A 45 -26.47 -13.71 11.83
N TYR A 46 -25.53 -14.46 11.24
CA TYR A 46 -24.20 -13.98 10.91
C TYR A 46 -24.23 -12.67 10.10
N ILE A 47 -24.95 -12.64 8.97
CA ILE A 47 -25.05 -11.46 8.09
C ILE A 47 -25.48 -10.20 8.86
N LYS A 48 -26.44 -10.34 9.78
CA LYS A 48 -26.95 -9.21 10.58
C LYS A 48 -25.99 -8.81 11.68
N GLU A 49 -25.43 -9.77 12.41
CA GLU A 49 -24.59 -9.53 13.58
C GLU A 49 -23.20 -9.00 13.20
N VAL A 50 -22.66 -9.43 12.07
CA VAL A 50 -21.39 -8.88 11.57
C VAL A 50 -21.58 -7.56 10.81
N HIS A 51 -22.81 -7.20 10.44
CA HIS A 51 -23.19 -6.06 9.60
C HIS A 51 -22.63 -6.15 8.18
N PHE A 52 -22.99 -7.21 7.46
CA PHE A 52 -22.37 -7.59 6.20
C PHE A 52 -22.40 -6.45 5.14
N GLU A 53 -23.41 -5.61 5.15
CA GLU A 53 -23.56 -4.46 4.23
C GLU A 53 -22.44 -3.40 4.34
N LYS A 54 -21.61 -3.44 5.38
CA LYS A 54 -20.60 -2.42 5.68
C LYS A 54 -19.24 -2.67 5.03
N TYR A 55 -19.01 -3.84 4.43
CA TYR A 55 -17.67 -4.26 4.02
C TYR A 55 -17.60 -4.65 2.56
N PHE A 56 -16.40 -4.51 2.01
CA PHE A 56 -15.92 -5.28 0.89
C PHE A 56 -15.33 -6.60 1.41
N PHE A 57 -15.70 -7.75 0.84
CA PHE A 57 -15.30 -9.05 1.38
C PHE A 57 -14.19 -9.70 0.58
N LEU A 58 -13.19 -10.20 1.29
CA LEU A 58 -12.28 -11.22 0.82
C LEU A 58 -12.55 -12.52 1.58
N ILE A 59 -12.85 -13.59 0.86
CA ILE A 59 -12.90 -14.93 1.45
C ILE A 59 -11.52 -15.56 1.23
N ILE A 60 -10.84 -15.87 2.32
CA ILE A 60 -9.50 -16.47 2.29
C ILE A 60 -9.62 -17.90 2.77
N SER A 61 -9.21 -18.85 1.93
CA SER A 61 -9.03 -20.23 2.32
C SER A 61 -7.58 -20.65 2.08
N SER A 62 -7.00 -21.38 3.03
CA SER A 62 -5.70 -22.03 2.89
C SER A 62 -5.83 -23.52 2.53
N GLU A 63 -7.04 -24.10 2.53
CA GLU A 63 -7.30 -25.53 2.32
C GLU A 63 -8.44 -25.77 1.29
N ARG A 64 -8.59 -27.01 0.82
CA ARG A 64 -9.64 -27.39 -0.16
C ARG A 64 -11.02 -27.15 0.45
N PHE A 65 -11.90 -26.46 -0.28
CA PHE A 65 -13.28 -26.21 0.13
C PHE A 65 -14.02 -27.54 0.37
N THR A 66 -14.48 -27.77 1.61
CA THR A 66 -15.55 -28.74 1.89
C THR A 66 -16.62 -28.10 2.75
N GLU A 67 -17.84 -28.63 2.67
CA GLU A 67 -19.09 -28.02 3.18
C GLU A 67 -19.12 -27.74 4.69
N ASN A 68 -18.13 -28.24 5.44
CA ASN A 68 -17.91 -27.95 6.85
C ASN A 68 -16.40 -27.85 7.09
N ASP A 69 -15.84 -26.64 7.12
CA ASP A 69 -14.44 -26.40 7.50
C ASP A 69 -14.20 -26.84 8.96
N LEU A 70 -13.91 -28.12 9.15
CA LEU A 70 -13.49 -28.77 10.39
C LEU A 70 -12.09 -29.36 10.18
N ILE A 71 -11.08 -28.57 10.56
CA ILE A 71 -9.78 -28.95 11.15
C ILE A 71 -9.00 -30.07 10.40
N SER A 72 -7.92 -29.72 9.70
CA SER A 72 -6.55 -29.95 10.19
C SER A 72 -5.46 -29.60 9.16
N LYS A 73 -4.56 -28.70 9.55
CA LYS A 73 -3.17 -28.52 9.10
C LYS A 73 -2.67 -29.57 8.09
N ILE A 74 -2.61 -29.20 6.82
CA ILE A 74 -1.70 -29.85 5.86
C ILE A 74 -0.47 -28.96 5.70
N ASP A 75 0.51 -29.19 6.56
CA ASP A 75 1.82 -28.53 6.55
C ASP A 75 2.79 -29.21 5.55
N ASN A 76 2.37 -30.12 4.65
CA ASN A 76 3.33 -30.98 3.92
C ASN A 76 3.07 -31.38 2.45
N ASP A 77 1.93 -31.09 1.80
CA ASP A 77 1.62 -31.76 0.51
C ASP A 77 2.23 -31.10 -0.75
N LEU A 78 3.05 -30.05 -0.62
CA LEU A 78 3.70 -29.40 -1.78
C LEU A 78 5.20 -29.68 -1.88
N GLN A 79 5.67 -30.71 -1.16
CA GLN A 79 7.05 -31.18 -1.30
C GLN A 79 7.08 -32.18 -2.48
N GLU A 80 7.77 -31.78 -3.56
CA GLU A 80 8.16 -32.62 -4.71
C GLU A 80 7.19 -32.86 -5.87
N GLU A 81 6.30 -31.93 -6.24
CA GLU A 81 5.62 -32.05 -7.54
C GLU A 81 6.38 -31.31 -8.65
N GLU A 82 6.90 -32.07 -9.62
CA GLU A 82 7.35 -31.65 -10.96
C GLU A 82 6.28 -30.87 -11.76
N ASN A 83 5.12 -30.54 -11.15
CA ASN A 83 3.94 -30.06 -11.84
C ASN A 83 3.16 -28.94 -11.13
N LYS A 84 3.88 -28.02 -10.49
CA LYS A 84 3.32 -26.87 -9.76
C LYS A 84 2.24 -26.09 -10.53
N GLU A 85 2.39 -25.94 -11.84
CA GLU A 85 1.42 -25.20 -12.67
C GLU A 85 0.10 -26.00 -12.85
N GLU A 86 0.17 -27.32 -12.99
CA GLU A 86 -1.00 -28.18 -13.05
C GLU A 86 -1.73 -28.16 -11.72
N THR A 87 -1.04 -28.33 -10.59
CA THR A 87 -1.63 -28.25 -9.24
C THR A 87 -2.34 -26.91 -9.02
N LEU A 88 -1.72 -25.78 -9.41
CA LEU A 88 -2.36 -24.45 -9.31
C LEU A 88 -3.59 -24.33 -10.21
N SER A 89 -3.55 -24.94 -11.40
CA SER A 89 -4.67 -24.94 -12.32
C SER A 89 -5.85 -25.76 -11.80
N GLU A 90 -5.58 -26.91 -11.17
CA GLU A 90 -6.57 -27.78 -10.53
C GLU A 90 -7.25 -27.07 -9.36
N ILE A 91 -6.46 -26.48 -8.45
CA ILE A 91 -6.99 -25.71 -7.32
C ILE A 91 -7.90 -24.58 -7.83
N ARG A 92 -7.47 -23.85 -8.86
CA ARG A 92 -8.27 -22.76 -9.43
C ARG A 92 -9.57 -23.27 -10.08
N SER A 93 -9.52 -24.41 -10.75
CA SER A 93 -10.68 -25.05 -11.37
C SER A 93 -11.69 -25.50 -10.31
N ASP A 94 -11.21 -26.17 -9.26
CA ASP A 94 -12.03 -26.62 -8.14
C ASP A 94 -12.71 -25.46 -7.42
N CYS A 95 -11.98 -24.38 -7.13
CA CYS A 95 -12.58 -23.16 -6.57
C CYS A 95 -13.68 -22.61 -7.49
N LYS A 96 -13.42 -22.47 -8.79
CA LYS A 96 -14.44 -21.96 -9.73
C LYS A 96 -15.66 -22.87 -9.82
N LYS A 97 -15.46 -24.19 -9.79
CA LYS A 97 -16.54 -25.17 -9.82
C LYS A 97 -17.43 -25.06 -8.57
N ASN A 98 -16.82 -24.98 -7.39
CA ASN A 98 -17.54 -24.89 -6.11
C ASN A 98 -18.20 -23.51 -5.90
N LEU A 99 -17.67 -22.45 -6.50
CA LEU A 99 -18.21 -21.09 -6.40
C LEU A 99 -19.15 -20.72 -7.57
N LYS A 100 -19.43 -21.66 -8.48
CA LYS A 100 -20.24 -21.41 -9.68
C LYS A 100 -21.66 -20.94 -9.31
N ASP A 101 -22.28 -21.59 -8.33
CA ASP A 101 -23.64 -21.28 -7.89
C ASP A 101 -23.70 -20.03 -7.00
N LEU A 102 -22.54 -19.49 -6.61
CA LEU A 102 -22.38 -18.24 -5.84
C LEU A 102 -22.08 -17.02 -6.73
N GLY A 103 -22.40 -17.12 -8.02
CA GLY A 103 -22.20 -16.03 -8.99
C GLY A 103 -20.80 -16.01 -9.62
N ASN A 104 -20.01 -17.07 -9.44
CA ASN A 104 -18.68 -17.25 -10.04
C ASN A 104 -17.73 -16.06 -9.77
N PRO A 105 -17.45 -15.74 -8.50
CA PRO A 105 -16.58 -14.63 -8.14
C PRO A 105 -15.15 -14.82 -8.67
N PRO A 106 -14.39 -13.72 -8.84
CA PRO A 106 -12.98 -13.80 -9.17
C PRO A 106 -12.19 -14.63 -8.14
N VAL A 107 -11.34 -15.55 -8.62
CA VAL A 107 -10.48 -16.39 -7.77
C VAL A 107 -9.03 -15.99 -7.98
N PHE A 108 -8.32 -15.74 -6.88
CA PHE A 108 -6.90 -15.35 -6.86
C PHE A 108 -6.12 -16.32 -5.98
N LEU A 109 -5.04 -16.88 -6.49
CA LEU A 109 -4.08 -17.64 -5.71
C LEU A 109 -2.98 -16.69 -5.24
N ILE A 110 -2.72 -16.60 -3.94
CA ILE A 110 -1.72 -15.69 -3.38
C ILE A 110 -0.80 -16.41 -2.41
N ASN A 111 0.41 -15.87 -2.24
CA ASN A 111 1.33 -16.30 -1.20
C ASN A 111 1.53 -15.15 -0.20
N SER A 112 1.22 -15.40 1.07
CA SER A 112 1.31 -14.38 2.12
C SER A 112 2.72 -13.97 2.49
N ARG A 113 3.67 -14.89 2.31
CA ARG A 113 5.08 -14.68 2.59
C ARG A 113 5.75 -13.97 1.41
N ASP A 114 5.34 -14.32 0.20
CA ASP A 114 5.79 -13.69 -1.04
C ASP A 114 4.64 -13.11 -1.87
N LEU A 115 4.34 -11.84 -1.61
CA LEU A 115 3.32 -11.08 -2.32
C LEU A 115 3.73 -10.72 -3.77
N SER A 116 4.94 -11.06 -4.21
CA SER A 116 5.33 -10.94 -5.62
C SER A 116 4.96 -12.17 -6.45
N ALA A 117 4.62 -13.29 -5.79
CA ALA A 117 4.22 -14.53 -6.44
C ALA A 117 2.71 -14.57 -6.75
N PHE A 118 2.37 -15.38 -7.76
CA PHE A 118 1.00 -15.71 -8.16
C PHE A 118 0.14 -14.46 -8.49
N ASP A 119 -1.10 -14.39 -8.00
CA ASP A 119 -2.12 -13.44 -8.44
C ASP A 119 -2.25 -12.19 -7.55
N PHE A 120 -1.32 -11.91 -6.62
CA PHE A 120 -1.51 -10.80 -5.67
C PHE A 120 -1.69 -9.44 -6.36
N GLU A 121 -0.90 -9.17 -7.41
CA GLU A 121 -1.08 -7.93 -8.18
C GLU A 121 -2.44 -7.87 -8.87
N LYS A 122 -2.92 -9.02 -9.39
CA LYS A 122 -4.21 -9.14 -10.06
C LYS A 122 -5.37 -8.96 -9.07
N LEU A 123 -5.23 -9.48 -7.86
CA LEU A 123 -6.13 -9.24 -6.73
C LEU A 123 -6.24 -7.74 -6.47
N VAL A 124 -5.10 -7.06 -6.25
CA VAL A 124 -5.07 -5.62 -6.00
C VAL A 124 -5.70 -4.83 -7.15
N SER A 125 -5.39 -5.16 -8.42
CA SER A 125 -5.98 -4.45 -9.55
C SER A 125 -7.49 -4.63 -9.65
N THR A 126 -7.99 -5.83 -9.36
CA THR A 126 -9.43 -6.13 -9.41
C THR A 126 -10.17 -5.41 -8.30
N LEU A 127 -9.65 -5.49 -7.07
CA LEU A 127 -10.15 -4.71 -5.93
C LEU A 127 -10.21 -3.22 -6.28
N ASN A 128 -9.14 -2.70 -6.87
CA ASN A 128 -9.07 -1.30 -7.23
C ASN A 128 -10.08 -0.90 -8.32
N SER A 129 -10.41 -1.78 -9.27
CA SER A 129 -11.45 -1.48 -10.27
C SER A 129 -12.88 -1.58 -9.73
N GLU A 130 -13.10 -2.39 -8.71
CA GLU A 130 -14.44 -2.59 -8.11
C GLU A 130 -14.77 -1.56 -7.02
N LEU A 131 -13.75 -0.90 -6.45
CA LEU A 131 -13.96 0.16 -5.48
C LEU A 131 -14.43 1.49 -6.13
N PRO A 132 -15.26 2.28 -5.43
CA PRO A 132 -15.58 3.65 -5.81
C PRO A 132 -14.31 4.50 -6.01
N GLU A 133 -14.30 5.40 -7.00
CA GLU A 133 -13.11 6.17 -7.42
C GLU A 133 -12.36 6.82 -6.24
N HIS A 134 -13.09 7.40 -5.29
CA HIS A 134 -12.51 8.07 -4.11
C HIS A 134 -11.78 7.12 -3.14
N LYS A 135 -12.03 5.80 -3.21
CA LYS A 135 -11.36 4.76 -2.41
C LYS A 135 -10.21 4.08 -3.14
N GLN A 136 -10.18 4.12 -4.47
CA GLN A 136 -9.14 3.50 -5.29
C GLN A 136 -7.75 4.04 -4.92
N TYR A 137 -7.63 5.36 -4.75
CA TYR A 137 -6.36 5.96 -4.36
C TYR A 137 -5.90 5.51 -2.97
N THR A 138 -6.82 5.43 -2.02
CA THR A 138 -6.53 4.93 -0.66
C THR A 138 -6.09 3.47 -0.70
N LEU A 139 -6.76 2.63 -1.53
CA LEU A 139 -6.35 1.26 -1.80
C LEU A 139 -4.92 1.18 -2.33
N LEU A 140 -4.67 1.84 -3.44
CA LEU A 140 -3.36 1.83 -4.06
C LEU A 140 -2.26 2.39 -3.14
N GLN A 141 -2.58 3.38 -2.30
CA GLN A 141 -1.62 3.97 -1.37
C GLN A 141 -1.17 3.01 -0.27
N SER A 142 -2.05 2.17 0.26
CA SER A 142 -1.71 1.26 1.36
C SER A 142 -1.06 -0.05 0.91
N VAL A 143 -1.20 -0.43 -0.37
CA VAL A 143 -0.63 -1.71 -0.87
C VAL A 143 0.90 -1.66 -0.76
N PRO A 144 1.57 -2.70 -0.23
CA PRO A 144 3.03 -2.71 -0.18
C PRO A 144 3.63 -2.73 -1.59
N VAL A 145 4.74 -2.02 -1.78
CA VAL A 145 5.45 -2.06 -3.07
C VAL A 145 6.29 -3.34 -3.15
N THR A 146 5.77 -4.32 -3.88
CA THR A 146 6.35 -5.67 -4.07
C THR A 146 6.80 -5.94 -5.50
N SER A 147 6.22 -5.23 -6.48
CA SER A 147 6.57 -5.33 -7.91
C SER A 147 6.89 -3.97 -8.52
N MET A 148 7.55 -3.98 -9.69
CA MET A 148 7.79 -2.76 -10.49
C MET A 148 6.48 -2.11 -10.94
N ALA A 149 5.49 -2.91 -11.34
CA ALA A 149 4.20 -2.40 -11.76
C ALA A 149 3.42 -1.74 -10.61
N THR A 150 3.50 -2.29 -9.40
CA THR A 150 2.93 -1.63 -8.19
C THR A 150 3.65 -0.31 -7.90
N LEU A 151 4.97 -0.26 -8.06
CA LEU A 151 5.74 0.97 -7.89
C LEU A 151 5.33 2.05 -8.90
N GLU A 152 5.20 1.70 -10.18
CA GLU A 152 4.78 2.62 -11.25
C GLU A 152 3.38 3.18 -11.00
N LYS A 153 2.41 2.32 -10.63
CA LYS A 153 1.07 2.76 -10.23
C LYS A 153 1.11 3.78 -9.09
N LYS A 154 1.98 3.59 -8.08
CA LYS A 154 2.14 4.56 -6.99
C LYS A 154 2.82 5.86 -7.43
N VAL A 155 3.78 5.80 -8.35
CA VAL A 155 4.40 7.00 -8.94
C VAL A 155 3.33 7.83 -9.65
N ASP A 156 2.50 7.22 -10.49
CA ASP A 156 1.42 7.90 -11.22
C ASP A 156 0.39 8.53 -10.27
N MET A 157 0.02 7.79 -9.22
CA MET A 157 -0.82 8.32 -8.15
C MET A 157 -0.19 9.57 -7.51
N PHE A 158 1.09 9.52 -7.16
CA PHE A 158 1.75 10.66 -6.55
C PHE A 158 1.92 11.84 -7.52
N GLU A 159 2.10 11.60 -8.83
CA GLU A 159 2.09 12.67 -9.83
C GLU A 159 0.78 13.46 -9.84
N LYS A 160 -0.36 12.79 -9.67
CA LYS A 160 -1.66 13.46 -9.54
C LYS A 160 -1.73 14.32 -8.27
N HIS A 161 -1.22 13.82 -7.14
CA HIS A 161 -1.18 14.59 -5.90
C HIS A 161 -0.26 15.82 -6.00
N ILE A 162 0.84 15.73 -6.75
CA ILE A 162 1.75 16.87 -7.00
C ILE A 162 1.01 18.01 -7.69
N TRP A 163 0.20 17.70 -8.70
CA TRP A 163 -0.59 18.70 -9.39
C TRP A 163 -1.57 19.40 -8.46
N ALA A 164 -2.32 18.63 -7.65
CA ALA A 164 -3.23 19.19 -6.67
C ALA A 164 -2.51 20.10 -5.66
N ALA A 165 -1.37 19.65 -5.12
CA ALA A 165 -0.57 20.45 -4.18
C ALA A 165 0.00 21.72 -4.82
N ALA A 166 0.44 21.67 -6.08
CA ALA A 166 0.93 22.82 -6.81
C ALA A 166 -0.18 23.88 -7.01
N ILE A 167 -1.41 23.45 -7.34
CA ILE A 167 -2.57 24.34 -7.46
C ILE A 167 -2.86 25.03 -6.12
N VAL A 168 -2.88 24.27 -5.02
CA VAL A 168 -3.10 24.80 -3.67
C VAL A 168 -2.00 25.81 -3.29
N SER A 169 -0.73 25.48 -3.53
CA SER A 169 0.42 26.36 -3.28
C SER A 169 0.31 27.67 -4.07
N GLY A 170 -0.03 27.60 -5.36
CA GLY A 170 -0.30 28.79 -6.18
C GLY A 170 -1.43 29.65 -5.62
N GLY A 171 -2.51 29.04 -5.13
CA GLY A 171 -3.62 29.73 -4.46
C GLY A 171 -3.22 30.42 -3.17
N ILE A 172 -2.42 29.77 -2.31
CA ILE A 172 -1.90 30.36 -1.05
C ILE A 172 -1.02 31.58 -1.35
N ALA A 173 -0.15 31.48 -2.36
CA ALA A 173 0.74 32.58 -2.75
C ALA A 173 -0.01 33.80 -3.33
N ALA A 174 -1.25 33.64 -3.79
CA ALA A 174 -2.09 34.75 -4.23
C ALA A 174 -2.68 35.57 -3.07
N ALA A 175 -2.64 35.06 -1.83
CA ALA A 175 -3.11 35.77 -0.65
C ALA A 175 -2.06 36.77 -0.13
N PRO A 176 -2.45 38.01 0.24
CA PRO A 176 -1.52 39.04 0.67
C PRO A 176 -1.09 38.89 2.14
N VAL A 177 -0.51 37.73 2.49
CA VAL A 177 -0.02 37.44 3.84
C VAL A 177 1.49 37.17 3.80
N PRO A 178 2.33 38.10 4.30
CA PRO A 178 3.79 37.93 4.31
C PRO A 178 4.22 36.65 5.03
N GLY A 179 5.13 35.88 4.41
CA GLY A 179 5.73 34.68 5.00
C GLY A 179 4.86 33.42 5.01
N LEU A 180 3.55 33.51 4.76
CA LEU A 180 2.62 32.37 4.81
C LEU A 180 2.93 31.32 3.73
N SER A 181 3.14 31.74 2.47
CA SER A 181 3.44 30.81 1.37
C SER A 181 4.71 30.00 1.65
N PHE A 182 5.82 30.62 2.08
CA PHE A 182 7.06 29.89 2.36
C PHE A 182 6.90 28.84 3.48
N ALA A 183 6.21 29.18 4.57
CA ALA A 183 5.96 28.26 5.67
C ALA A 183 5.05 27.10 5.23
N CYS A 184 3.93 27.40 4.56
CA CYS A 184 3.00 26.40 4.04
C CYS A 184 3.66 25.49 3.00
N ASP A 185 4.41 26.04 2.04
CA ASP A 185 5.10 25.28 1.00
C ASP A 185 6.16 24.35 1.60
N THR A 186 6.87 24.80 2.65
CA THR A 186 7.82 23.95 3.38
C THR A 186 7.13 22.75 4.04
N VAL A 187 5.98 22.98 4.70
CA VAL A 187 5.19 21.90 5.30
C VAL A 187 4.69 20.93 4.23
N ILE A 188 4.16 21.44 3.11
CA ILE A 188 3.72 20.63 1.96
C ILE A 188 4.87 19.72 1.48
N VAL A 189 6.06 20.26 1.27
CA VAL A 189 7.23 19.48 0.80
C VAL A 189 7.63 18.40 1.80
N ILE A 190 7.71 18.72 3.09
CA ILE A 190 8.06 17.76 4.14
C ILE A 190 7.02 16.62 4.19
N SER A 191 5.73 16.98 4.20
CA SER A 191 4.62 16.01 4.23
C SER A 191 4.64 15.09 3.02
N PHE A 192 4.82 15.63 1.82
CA PHE A 192 4.85 14.82 0.60
C PHE A 192 6.06 13.89 0.51
N PHE A 193 7.26 14.38 0.85
CA PHE A 193 8.45 13.52 0.82
C PHE A 193 8.35 12.40 1.85
N THR A 194 7.76 12.69 3.01
CA THR A 194 7.45 11.69 4.04
C THR A 194 6.43 10.68 3.52
N MET A 195 5.36 11.15 2.86
CA MET A 195 4.36 10.29 2.23
C MET A 195 4.95 9.39 1.14
N TYR A 196 5.88 9.89 0.32
CA TYR A 196 6.58 9.08 -0.68
C TYR A 196 7.47 8.03 -0.02
N TYR A 197 8.22 8.42 1.00
CA TYR A 197 9.12 7.54 1.74
C TYR A 197 8.37 6.33 2.35
N TYR A 198 7.26 6.59 3.06
CA TYR A 198 6.41 5.53 3.59
C TYR A 198 5.63 4.80 2.49
N GLY A 199 5.10 5.53 1.51
CA GLY A 199 4.31 4.95 0.42
C GLY A 199 5.09 3.98 -0.47
N PHE A 200 6.40 4.21 -0.63
CA PHE A 200 7.31 3.28 -1.30
C PHE A 200 7.88 2.19 -0.39
N GLY A 201 7.59 2.24 0.92
CA GLY A 201 8.07 1.27 1.92
C GLY A 201 9.59 1.33 2.10
N LEU A 202 10.14 2.54 2.13
CA LEU A 202 11.55 2.81 2.40
C LEU A 202 11.84 3.05 3.89
N ASP A 203 10.81 2.97 4.73
CA ASP A 203 10.93 3.08 6.18
C ASP A 203 11.51 1.81 6.81
N ASP A 204 12.15 1.99 7.96
CA ASP A 204 12.87 0.96 8.70
C ASP A 204 12.02 -0.29 8.95
N ARG A 205 10.71 -0.13 9.24
CA ARG A 205 9.80 -1.26 9.47
C ARG A 205 9.54 -2.04 8.18
N SER A 206 9.24 -1.34 7.09
CA SER A 206 9.01 -1.96 5.78
C SER A 206 10.24 -2.69 5.25
N LEU A 207 11.42 -2.06 5.37
CA LEU A 207 12.70 -2.64 4.98
C LEU A 207 13.08 -3.84 5.83
N LYS A 208 12.85 -3.78 7.15
CA LYS A 208 13.06 -4.92 8.05
C LYS A 208 12.20 -6.12 7.67
N LYS A 209 10.90 -5.91 7.48
CA LYS A 209 9.99 -6.98 7.05
C LYS A 209 10.40 -7.57 5.71
N LEU A 210 10.84 -6.73 4.77
CA LEU A 210 11.35 -7.19 3.48
C LEU A 210 12.65 -7.99 3.65
N SER A 211 13.61 -7.49 4.43
CA SER A 211 14.87 -8.16 4.77
C SER A 211 14.65 -9.55 5.34
N GLU A 212 13.74 -9.67 6.31
CA GLU A 212 13.38 -10.95 6.94
C GLU A 212 12.75 -11.91 5.93
N ARG A 213 11.86 -11.42 5.05
CA ARG A 213 11.21 -12.24 4.01
C ARG A 213 12.17 -12.78 2.96
N VAL A 214 13.14 -11.98 2.53
CA VAL A 214 14.08 -12.37 1.46
C VAL A 214 15.43 -12.89 1.98
N ASN A 215 15.57 -12.99 3.31
CA ASN A 215 16.80 -13.35 4.01
C ASN A 215 18.03 -12.53 3.55
N LYS A 216 17.87 -11.20 3.43
CA LYS A 216 18.91 -10.27 2.96
C LYS A 216 19.16 -9.14 3.97
N PRO A 217 20.03 -9.35 4.98
CA PRO A 217 20.25 -8.39 6.07
C PRO A 217 20.82 -7.03 5.60
N LYS A 218 21.44 -6.97 4.41
CA LYS A 218 21.95 -5.72 3.81
C LYS A 218 20.86 -4.65 3.68
N LEU A 219 19.59 -5.02 3.53
CA LEU A 219 18.47 -4.08 3.42
C LEU A 219 18.24 -3.27 4.70
N MET A 220 18.69 -3.75 5.86
CA MET A 220 18.63 -3.03 7.14
C MET A 220 19.59 -1.82 7.17
N SER A 221 20.58 -1.77 6.29
CA SER A 221 21.47 -0.59 6.19
C SER A 221 20.83 0.59 5.45
N TRP A 222 19.64 0.41 4.86
CA TRP A 222 18.91 1.43 4.11
C TRP A 222 18.02 2.34 5.00
N GLU A 223 18.11 2.16 6.33
CA GLU A 223 17.34 2.91 7.34
C GLU A 223 17.55 4.43 7.22
N LYS A 224 16.46 5.20 7.42
CA LYS A 224 16.37 6.67 7.25
C LYS A 224 17.28 7.22 6.15
N SER A 225 17.04 6.75 4.93
CA SER A 225 17.89 7.00 3.77
C SER A 225 18.48 8.43 3.78
N PRO A 226 19.82 8.57 3.81
CA PRO A 226 20.50 9.85 3.60
C PRO A 226 19.99 10.62 2.39
N PHE A 227 19.43 9.90 1.41
CA PHE A 227 18.78 10.47 0.24
C PHE A 227 17.54 11.32 0.58
N LEU A 228 16.64 10.86 1.46
CA LEU A 228 15.47 11.67 1.88
C LEU A 228 15.92 12.97 2.55
N LYS A 229 16.90 12.91 3.47
CA LYS A 229 17.45 14.10 4.14
C LYS A 229 18.13 15.04 3.14
N LYS A 230 18.88 14.50 2.19
CA LYS A 230 19.54 15.27 1.12
C LYS A 230 18.50 15.97 0.24
N LEU A 231 17.45 15.27 -0.15
CA LEU A 231 16.34 15.83 -0.92
C LEU A 231 15.63 16.94 -0.15
N LEU A 232 15.25 16.70 1.12
CA LEU A 232 14.61 17.72 1.97
C LEU A 232 15.48 18.97 2.11
N LYS A 233 16.77 18.81 2.44
CA LYS A 233 17.70 19.94 2.61
C LYS A 233 17.85 20.75 1.31
N ALA A 234 18.02 20.07 0.17
CA ALA A 234 18.14 20.72 -1.13
C ALA A 234 16.86 21.47 -1.52
N SER A 235 15.69 20.87 -1.26
CA SER A 235 14.39 21.48 -1.54
C SER A 235 14.13 22.72 -0.69
N VAL A 236 14.36 22.64 0.63
CA VAL A 236 14.21 23.78 1.55
C VAL A 236 15.15 24.91 1.19
N PHE A 237 16.41 24.61 0.86
CA PHE A 237 17.37 25.60 0.39
C PHE A 237 16.88 26.30 -0.88
N ARG A 238 16.40 25.54 -1.87
CA ARG A 238 15.86 26.09 -3.13
C ARG A 238 14.65 27.00 -2.91
N MET A 239 13.73 26.62 -2.02
CA MET A 239 12.59 27.47 -1.65
C MET A 239 13.06 28.78 -1.00
N GLY A 240 14.04 28.72 -0.09
CA GLY A 240 14.59 29.90 0.56
C GLY A 240 15.21 30.90 -0.42
N VAL A 241 16.00 30.41 -1.38
CA VAL A 241 16.58 31.24 -2.45
C VAL A 241 15.47 31.88 -3.31
N SER A 242 14.45 31.12 -3.66
CA SER A 242 13.33 31.62 -4.46
C SER A 242 12.47 32.66 -3.74
N ALA A 243 12.24 32.48 -2.44
CA ALA A 243 11.48 33.44 -1.63
C ALA A 243 12.22 34.79 -1.55
N ALA A 244 13.54 34.77 -1.35
CA ALA A 244 14.38 35.96 -1.36
C ALA A 244 14.36 36.68 -2.73
N GLY A 245 14.49 35.93 -3.83
CA GLY A 245 14.47 36.48 -5.19
C GLY A 245 13.08 36.96 -5.66
N GLY A 246 12.02 36.24 -5.30
CA GLY A 246 10.64 36.58 -5.65
C GLY A 246 10.15 37.86 -4.96
N TYR A 247 10.54 38.09 -3.71
CA TYR A 247 10.26 39.33 -2.99
C TYR A 247 10.84 40.55 -3.73
N LEU A 248 12.09 40.45 -4.19
CA LEU A 248 12.76 41.49 -4.98
C LEU A 248 12.04 41.76 -6.31
N HIS A 249 11.57 40.72 -7.02
CA HIS A 249 10.89 40.88 -8.31
C HIS A 249 9.46 41.43 -8.17
N SER A 250 8.74 41.06 -7.10
CA SER A 250 7.37 41.52 -6.82
C SER A 250 7.29 43.02 -6.49
N LEU A 251 8.36 43.59 -5.91
CA LEU A 251 8.47 45.02 -5.57
C LEU A 251 8.57 45.92 -6.81
N LEU A 252 8.93 45.36 -7.97
CA LEU A 252 9.32 46.09 -9.18
C LEU A 252 8.21 46.19 -10.26
N LEU A 253 7.25 45.26 -10.32
CA LEU A 253 6.43 45.05 -11.53
C LEU A 253 4.90 45.18 -11.39
N GLY A 254 4.36 45.53 -10.22
CA GLY A 254 2.92 45.85 -10.06
C GLY A 254 1.89 44.73 -10.32
N LEU A 255 2.33 43.53 -10.73
CA LEU A 255 1.52 42.33 -10.99
C LEU A 255 1.79 41.20 -9.97
N GLY A 256 2.14 41.58 -8.73
CA GLY A 256 2.76 40.70 -7.74
C GLY A 256 2.06 39.35 -7.50
N ASN A 257 0.72 39.34 -7.36
CA ASN A 257 0.00 38.15 -6.92
C ASN A 257 -0.08 37.04 -7.99
N ILE A 258 -0.24 37.40 -9.28
CA ILE A 258 -0.30 36.42 -10.38
C ILE A 258 1.10 35.81 -10.60
N ALA A 259 2.13 36.65 -10.59
CA ALA A 259 3.51 36.18 -10.71
C ALA A 259 3.90 35.30 -9.52
N ALA A 260 3.54 35.68 -8.29
CA ALA A 260 3.76 34.87 -7.09
C ALA A 260 3.05 33.51 -7.16
N ALA A 261 1.78 33.49 -7.58
CA ALA A 261 1.03 32.25 -7.77
C ALA A 261 1.68 31.31 -8.80
N ALA A 262 2.12 31.84 -9.94
CA ALA A 262 2.79 31.06 -10.98
C ALA A 262 4.15 30.49 -10.53
N ILE A 263 4.94 31.29 -9.80
CA ILE A 263 6.22 30.87 -9.22
C ILE A 263 5.99 29.77 -8.18
N ALA A 264 5.07 29.96 -7.24
CA ALA A 264 4.76 28.99 -6.20
C ALA A 264 4.26 27.66 -6.80
N PHE A 265 3.30 27.72 -7.73
CA PHE A 265 2.81 26.56 -8.47
C PHE A 265 3.97 25.78 -9.13
N THR A 266 4.83 26.50 -9.87
CA THR A 266 5.92 25.88 -10.63
C THR A 266 6.99 25.30 -9.71
N MET A 267 7.39 26.04 -8.67
CA MET A 267 8.40 25.58 -7.70
C MET A 267 7.92 24.37 -6.92
N THR A 268 6.69 24.39 -6.40
CA THR A 268 6.10 23.25 -5.70
C THR A 268 6.06 22.03 -6.60
N ARG A 269 5.60 22.17 -7.86
CA ARG A 269 5.59 21.06 -8.82
C ARG A 269 6.98 20.48 -9.09
N VAL A 270 7.98 21.33 -9.32
CA VAL A 270 9.38 20.90 -9.59
C VAL A 270 9.99 20.20 -8.38
N ILE A 271 9.82 20.77 -7.19
CA ILE A 271 10.37 20.22 -5.95
C ILE A 271 9.73 18.88 -5.63
N LEU A 272 8.40 18.79 -5.70
CA LEU A 272 7.71 17.53 -5.41
C LEU A 272 8.02 16.44 -6.44
N LYS A 273 8.13 16.78 -7.74
CA LYS A 273 8.60 15.82 -8.76
C LYS A 273 10.01 15.32 -8.49
N ASN A 274 10.90 16.18 -7.99
CA ASN A 274 12.24 15.74 -7.59
C ASN A 274 12.21 14.75 -6.40
N GLY A 275 11.21 14.86 -5.52
CA GLY A 275 10.95 13.90 -4.45
C GLY A 275 10.61 12.49 -4.93
N LEU A 276 9.97 12.36 -6.11
CA LEU A 276 9.65 11.06 -6.71
C LEU A 276 10.87 10.22 -7.06
N LYS A 277 12.09 10.79 -7.05
CA LYS A 277 13.35 10.02 -7.16
C LYS A 277 13.51 8.99 -6.03
N LEU A 278 12.77 9.10 -4.93
CA LEU A 278 12.67 8.02 -3.94
C LEU A 278 12.14 6.71 -4.54
N ALA A 279 11.37 6.77 -5.63
CA ALA A 279 10.99 5.57 -6.36
C ALA A 279 12.21 4.84 -6.94
N ASP A 280 13.26 5.56 -7.37
CA ASP A 280 14.48 4.93 -7.90
C ASP A 280 15.24 4.18 -6.80
N GLU A 281 15.27 4.70 -5.57
CA GLU A 281 15.77 3.96 -4.40
C GLU A 281 14.99 2.65 -4.21
N LYS A 282 13.66 2.70 -4.31
CA LYS A 282 12.84 1.50 -4.21
C LYS A 282 13.08 0.52 -5.37
N LYS A 283 13.34 1.00 -6.60
CA LYS A 283 13.74 0.14 -7.74
C LYS A 283 15.03 -0.61 -7.44
N ILE A 284 16.01 0.05 -6.82
CA ILE A 284 17.27 -0.60 -6.42
C ILE A 284 16.99 -1.70 -5.40
N VAL A 285 16.18 -1.40 -4.37
CA VAL A 285 15.77 -2.39 -3.36
C VAL A 285 15.07 -3.60 -4.01
N LEU A 286 14.14 -3.38 -4.94
CA LEU A 286 13.43 -4.47 -5.66
C LEU A 286 14.37 -5.32 -6.54
N ARG A 287 15.41 -4.72 -7.11
CA ARG A 287 16.44 -5.46 -7.88
C ARG A 287 17.33 -6.28 -6.96
N GLU A 288 17.78 -5.70 -5.85
CA GLU A 288 18.63 -6.39 -4.88
C GLU A 288 17.92 -7.55 -4.21
N THR A 289 16.59 -7.49 -4.02
CA THR A 289 15.82 -8.57 -3.41
C THR A 289 15.67 -9.78 -4.34
N GLY A 290 15.74 -9.60 -5.66
CA GLY A 290 15.50 -10.67 -6.63
C GLY A 290 14.01 -10.93 -6.88
N LEU A 291 13.11 -10.07 -6.37
CA LEU A 291 11.65 -10.10 -6.61
C LEU A 291 11.27 -9.84 -8.09
N GLN A 292 12.25 -9.75 -8.98
CA GLN A 292 12.07 -9.71 -10.43
C GLN A 292 12.00 -11.12 -11.05
N ASN A 293 12.38 -12.17 -10.31
CA ASN A 293 12.40 -13.55 -10.82
C ASN A 293 11.54 -14.47 -9.91
N PRO A 294 10.46 -15.09 -10.43
CA PRO A 294 9.51 -15.88 -9.63
C PRO A 294 10.04 -17.26 -9.18
N SER A 295 11.33 -17.55 -9.30
CA SER A 295 11.90 -18.90 -9.24
C SER A 295 12.64 -19.25 -7.92
N ARG A 296 12.30 -18.64 -6.79
CA ARG A 296 12.94 -18.98 -5.51
C ARG A 296 11.95 -19.51 -4.46
N CYS A 297 11.83 -20.84 -4.40
CA CYS A 297 11.17 -21.57 -3.32
C CYS A 297 12.20 -21.93 -2.25
N GLU A 298 12.06 -21.40 -1.04
CA GLU A 298 12.63 -22.00 0.17
C GLU A 298 11.52 -22.07 1.23
N GLU A 299 11.26 -23.29 1.72
CA GLU A 299 10.46 -23.73 2.88
C GLU A 299 9.38 -22.77 3.43
N TRP A 300 8.10 -23.12 3.24
CA TRP A 300 6.98 -22.28 3.68
C TRP A 300 5.94 -23.03 4.51
N ARG A 301 5.66 -22.47 5.69
CA ARG A 301 4.52 -22.76 6.59
C ARG A 301 3.40 -21.75 6.29
N ILE A 302 2.15 -22.16 6.21
CA ILE A 302 1.07 -21.24 5.80
C ILE A 302 0.39 -20.69 7.06
N ASP A 303 0.38 -19.36 7.23
CA ASP A 303 -0.51 -18.65 8.14
C ASP A 303 -0.96 -17.37 7.41
N LEU A 304 -2.28 -17.14 7.32
CA LEU A 304 -2.86 -16.01 6.58
C LEU A 304 -4.08 -15.41 7.29
N GLN A 305 -4.14 -14.08 7.31
CA GLN A 305 -5.22 -13.25 7.85
C GLN A 305 -5.66 -12.19 6.82
N TYR A 306 -6.96 -11.86 6.90
CA TYR A 306 -7.80 -10.98 6.06
C TYR A 306 -7.27 -9.57 5.80
N ILE A 307 -7.40 -9.03 4.57
CA ILE A 307 -7.05 -7.63 4.19
C ILE A 307 -8.27 -6.86 3.63
N GLU A 308 -8.66 -5.70 4.19
CA GLU A 308 -9.66 -4.78 3.61
C GLU A 308 -9.21 -3.30 3.69
N TYR A 309 -9.78 -2.48 2.80
CA TYR A 309 -9.54 -1.05 2.64
C TYR A 309 -10.81 -0.22 2.78
N ARG A 310 -10.78 0.79 3.65
CA ARG A 310 -11.79 1.85 3.76
C ARG A 310 -11.34 3.12 3.07
#